data_AF-A0AAV6LG81-F1
#
_entry.id   AF-A0AAV6LG81-F1
#
_cell.length_a   1.000
_cell.length_b   1.000
_cell.length_c   1.000
_cell.angle_alpha   90.00
_cell.angle_beta   90.00
_cell.angle_gamma   90.00
#
_symmetry.space_group_name_H-M   'P 1'
#
loop_
_entity.id
_entity.type
_entity.pdbx_description
1 polymer ?
#
loop_
_entity_poly.entity_id
_entity_poly.type
_entity_poly.pdbx_seq_one_letter_code
_entity_poly.pdbx_strand_id
1 'polypeptide(L)'
;MALSFMKYLLFHVAIFILFPNSSHAADHRLANSKKHVALFVFGDSLFDVGNNNYINTTTTMQANFWPYGETFFNHPTGRGSDGRLIPDFIGDQLTRELTNLVSKVSMALSFMKYLFFHAAVFFLFANSSHADHRLANSKKHVALFVFGDSLFDVGNNNYINTTTTMQANFWPYGETFFNHPTGRASNGRLIPDFIGFKEGKSACCGSGPYRGVNSCGGKRGVKEYELCSNPSEFVFFDAAHPNERLNEQLAQQMWSATEYAKLPLLPPYKQPGNNHQFSNGANFASAGAGALVQTHQGRVIDLNMQLIYFKNVKKVLEQHMGETEAKRILSTAVYLFSIGSNDYMLPFVTNSNFFQLNSPEDYVKMVIGNITDVIKEIYEAGGRKFAFVSLGPLDCAPLVRVRNPAGECLQEVTALIKLHNTAFSKVLTKLEMQLQGFKYSNFDFYSSAMEIIENPSKYGFKDGKSACCGSGPYRGVNSCGGKRGVKEYELCSNPSEYFLFDAVHPTEKGNEQLAQQMWSAAPSIVGPYNLEALFEQV
;
A
#
# COMPACT_ATOMS: atom_id res chain seq x y z
N MET A 1 51.82 46.33 -8.82
CA MET A 1 50.92 45.17 -8.64
C MET A 1 51.44 44.14 -7.64
N ALA A 2 52.63 43.54 -7.82
CA ALA A 2 53.15 42.48 -6.94
C ALA A 2 53.07 42.75 -5.43
N LEU A 3 53.44 43.96 -4.96
CA LEU A 3 53.35 44.32 -3.53
C LEU A 3 51.91 44.31 -2.96
N SER A 4 50.90 44.58 -3.79
CA SER A 4 49.49 44.53 -3.36
C SER A 4 49.03 43.08 -3.22
N PHE A 5 49.39 42.24 -4.19
CA PHE A 5 49.10 40.81 -4.18
C PHE A 5 49.76 40.09 -2.99
N MET A 6 51.02 40.42 -2.68
CA MET A 6 51.74 39.84 -1.54
C MET A 6 51.14 40.27 -0.20
N LYS A 7 50.64 41.51 -0.06
CA LYS A 7 49.87 41.96 1.12
C LYS A 7 48.52 41.25 1.24
N TYR A 8 47.82 41.02 0.13
CA TYR A 8 46.55 40.28 0.12
C TYR A 8 46.74 38.82 0.55
N LEU A 9 47.78 38.17 0.02
CA LEU A 9 48.14 36.79 0.37
C LEU A 9 48.52 36.67 1.86
N LEU A 10 49.37 37.57 2.36
CA LEU A 10 49.75 37.61 3.77
C LEU A 10 48.55 37.87 4.70
N PHE A 11 47.59 38.70 4.29
CA PHE A 11 46.35 38.94 5.05
C PHE A 11 45.48 37.68 5.15
N HIS A 12 45.36 36.89 4.08
CA HIS A 12 44.59 35.65 4.07
C HIS A 12 45.31 34.51 4.83
N VAL A 13 46.64 34.42 4.73
CA VAL A 13 47.45 33.49 5.52
C VAL A 13 47.38 33.85 7.02
N ALA A 14 47.38 35.13 7.38
CA ALA A 14 47.19 35.57 8.76
C ALA A 14 45.80 35.19 9.30
N ILE A 15 44.73 35.32 8.51
CA ILE A 15 43.39 34.84 8.90
C ILE A 15 43.41 33.31 9.14
N PHE A 16 44.08 32.53 8.30
CA PHE A 16 44.22 31.08 8.49
C PHE A 16 45.01 30.67 9.74
N ILE A 17 45.96 31.50 10.19
CA ILE A 17 46.76 31.27 11.41
C ILE A 17 46.03 31.78 12.67
N LEU A 18 45.16 32.79 12.54
CA LEU A 18 44.44 33.41 13.66
C LEU A 18 43.11 32.71 14.02
N PHE A 19 42.57 31.84 13.16
CA PHE A 19 41.55 30.87 13.58
C PHE A 19 42.25 29.72 14.32
N PRO A 20 42.02 29.54 15.64
CA PRO A 20 42.71 28.48 16.37
C PRO A 20 42.24 27.10 15.89
N ASN A 21 43.10 26.09 16.06
CA ASN A 21 42.70 24.67 16.04
C ASN A 21 41.85 24.30 17.28
N SER A 22 40.83 25.10 17.62
CA SER A 22 39.89 24.88 18.72
C SER A 22 38.82 23.82 18.41
N SER A 23 39.06 22.98 17.41
CA SER A 23 38.25 21.80 17.11
C SER A 23 38.38 20.69 18.15
N HIS A 24 39.47 20.63 18.94
CA HIS A 24 39.64 19.60 19.98
C HIS A 24 38.96 19.93 21.33
N ALA A 25 38.71 21.20 21.65
CA ALA A 25 38.13 21.60 22.94
C ALA A 25 36.59 21.65 22.96
N ALA A 26 35.97 21.85 21.80
CA ALA A 26 34.50 21.87 21.66
C ALA A 26 33.91 20.45 21.59
N ASP A 27 34.64 19.50 21.01
CA ASP A 27 34.18 18.12 20.77
C ASP A 27 33.86 17.38 22.09
N HIS A 28 34.72 17.55 23.10
CA HIS A 28 34.54 16.95 24.43
C HIS A 28 33.33 17.46 25.22
N ARG A 29 32.73 18.62 24.86
CA ARG A 29 31.52 19.13 25.54
C ARG A 29 30.22 18.74 24.84
N LEU A 30 30.23 18.50 23.52
CA LEU A 30 29.05 18.00 22.81
C LEU A 30 28.82 16.49 23.03
N ALA A 31 29.89 15.73 23.33
CA ALA A 31 29.82 14.29 23.59
C ALA A 31 28.90 13.90 24.78
N ASN A 32 28.67 14.82 25.74
CA ASN A 32 28.08 14.50 27.03
C ASN A 32 26.56 14.80 27.15
N SER A 33 25.85 14.89 26.02
CA SER A 33 24.37 14.96 25.98
C SER A 33 23.77 14.16 24.81
N LYS A 34 24.33 12.98 24.51
CA LYS A 34 23.51 11.95 23.86
C LYS A 34 22.38 11.61 24.84
N LYS A 35 21.14 12.01 24.53
CA LYS A 35 19.95 11.44 25.18
C LYS A 35 19.86 9.97 24.79
N HIS A 36 20.57 9.13 25.52
CA HIS A 36 20.52 7.68 25.34
C HIS A 36 19.16 7.21 25.88
N VAL A 37 18.24 6.98 24.95
CA VAL A 37 16.96 6.36 25.28
C VAL A 37 17.23 4.87 25.44
N ALA A 38 17.11 4.38 26.66
CA ALA A 38 17.21 2.95 26.94
C ALA A 38 15.93 2.24 26.46
N LEU A 39 16.08 1.23 25.61
CA LEU A 39 14.99 0.34 25.19
C LEU A 39 14.94 -0.84 26.17
N PHE A 40 13.92 -0.89 27.01
CA PHE A 40 13.62 -2.05 27.85
C PHE A 40 12.56 -2.90 27.16
N VAL A 41 12.88 -4.16 26.88
CA VAL A 41 12.00 -5.09 26.18
C VAL A 41 11.39 -6.06 27.20
N PHE A 42 10.06 -6.08 27.27
CA PHE A 42 9.28 -7.04 28.05
C PHE A 42 8.34 -7.75 27.07
N GLY A 43 8.25 -9.07 27.15
CA GLY A 43 7.43 -9.85 26.22
C GLY A 43 7.47 -11.35 26.47
N ASP A 44 6.86 -12.10 25.56
CA ASP A 44 6.80 -13.55 25.53
C ASP A 44 7.91 -14.13 24.59
N SER A 45 7.71 -15.34 24.07
CA SER A 45 8.67 -16.02 23.19
C SER A 45 8.93 -15.31 21.85
N LEU A 46 8.08 -14.36 21.43
CA LEU A 46 8.35 -13.50 20.26
C LEU A 46 9.46 -12.48 20.51
N PHE A 47 9.74 -12.17 21.78
CA PHE A 47 10.75 -11.22 22.22
C PHE A 47 11.88 -11.88 23.05
N ASP A 48 11.83 -13.21 23.26
CA ASP A 48 12.83 -13.92 24.05
C ASP A 48 14.17 -14.06 23.30
N VAL A 49 15.16 -13.29 23.74
CA VAL A 49 16.54 -13.32 23.23
C VAL A 49 17.34 -14.57 23.64
N GLY A 50 16.72 -15.52 24.35
CA GLY A 50 17.33 -16.77 24.81
C GLY A 50 17.37 -16.94 26.34
N ASN A 51 16.54 -16.20 27.09
CA ASN A 51 16.43 -16.28 28.55
C ASN A 51 16.04 -17.69 29.02
N ASN A 52 15.23 -18.41 28.23
CA ASN A 52 14.87 -19.81 28.49
C ASN A 52 16.07 -20.77 28.59
N ASN A 53 17.27 -20.37 28.15
CA ASN A 53 18.50 -21.16 28.32
C ASN A 53 19.06 -21.09 29.75
N TYR A 54 18.68 -20.07 30.53
CA TYR A 54 19.31 -19.73 31.83
C TYR A 54 18.35 -19.84 33.03
N ILE A 55 17.10 -20.24 32.80
CA ILE A 55 16.09 -20.48 33.83
C ILE A 55 15.71 -21.97 33.90
N ASN A 56 15.17 -22.40 35.03
CA ASN A 56 14.70 -23.78 35.22
C ASN A 56 13.36 -24.01 34.49
N THR A 57 13.45 -24.23 33.17
CA THR A 57 12.32 -24.49 32.27
C THR A 57 12.48 -25.83 31.57
N THR A 58 11.43 -26.33 30.93
CA THR A 58 11.49 -27.59 30.18
C THR A 58 12.28 -27.42 28.88
N THR A 59 12.96 -28.47 28.42
CA THR A 59 13.68 -28.48 27.14
C THR A 59 12.78 -28.26 25.92
N THR A 60 11.45 -28.27 26.09
CA THR A 60 10.48 -27.92 25.06
C THR A 60 10.33 -26.41 24.86
N MET A 61 10.63 -25.59 25.87
CA MET A 61 10.54 -24.12 25.83
C MET A 61 11.85 -23.45 25.36
N GLN A 62 12.92 -24.23 25.21
CA GLN A 62 14.21 -23.76 24.69
C GLN A 62 14.27 -23.81 23.16
N ALA A 63 15.09 -22.94 22.58
CA ALA A 63 15.44 -22.91 21.15
C ALA A 63 16.97 -22.83 20.95
N ASN A 64 17.71 -23.54 21.81
CA ASN A 64 19.18 -23.63 21.84
C ASN A 64 19.73 -24.78 20.98
N PHE A 65 19.02 -25.16 19.93
CA PHE A 65 19.38 -26.24 19.02
C PHE A 65 19.08 -25.87 17.56
N TRP A 66 19.75 -26.53 16.62
CA TRP A 66 19.54 -26.34 15.19
C TRP A 66 18.07 -26.66 14.81
N PRO A 67 17.37 -25.86 13.97
CA PRO A 67 17.89 -24.82 13.07
C PRO A 67 17.74 -23.37 13.56
N TYR A 68 17.34 -23.13 14.80
CA TYR A 68 17.21 -21.76 15.32
C TYR A 68 18.55 -21.00 15.21
N GLY A 69 18.49 -19.72 14.83
CA GLY A 69 19.68 -18.88 14.64
C GLY A 69 20.48 -19.08 13.34
N GLU A 70 20.01 -19.90 12.39
CA GLU A 70 20.72 -20.18 11.12
C GLU A 70 20.98 -18.97 10.19
N THR A 71 20.07 -18.00 10.06
CA THR A 71 20.17 -16.94 9.04
C THR A 71 21.06 -15.75 9.42
N PHE A 72 21.08 -15.36 10.69
CA PHE A 72 21.90 -14.23 11.17
C PHE A 72 23.09 -14.66 12.02
N PHE A 73 22.84 -15.53 13.00
CA PHE A 73 23.84 -15.88 14.01
C PHE A 73 24.73 -17.05 13.55
N ASN A 74 24.27 -17.87 12.60
CA ASN A 74 24.90 -19.11 12.15
C ASN A 74 25.08 -20.15 13.28
N HIS A 75 24.38 -19.98 14.41
CA HIS A 75 24.36 -20.92 15.53
C HIS A 75 23.11 -20.69 16.41
N PRO A 76 22.64 -21.71 17.15
CA PRO A 76 21.49 -21.57 18.04
C PRO A 76 21.76 -20.66 19.23
N THR A 77 20.88 -19.69 19.41
CA THR A 77 20.97 -18.65 20.46
C THR A 77 19.97 -18.81 21.59
N GLY A 78 18.93 -19.64 21.43
CA GLY A 78 17.76 -19.68 22.32
C GLY A 78 16.58 -18.85 21.83
N ARG A 79 16.73 -18.10 20.72
CA ARG A 79 15.66 -17.30 20.10
C ARG A 79 14.69 -18.19 19.34
N GLY A 80 13.40 -17.90 19.44
CA GLY A 80 12.35 -18.52 18.61
C GLY A 80 12.35 -18.02 17.16
N SER A 81 13.48 -18.07 16.44
CA SER A 81 13.56 -17.66 15.02
C SER A 81 14.81 -18.24 14.35
N ASP A 82 14.87 -18.20 13.03
CA ASP A 82 16.10 -18.42 12.24
C ASP A 82 17.15 -17.33 12.50
N GLY A 83 16.76 -16.16 13.00
CA GLY A 83 17.72 -15.07 13.21
C GLY A 83 17.29 -14.07 14.27
N ARG A 84 17.35 -12.79 13.92
CA ARG A 84 16.95 -11.68 14.80
C ARG A 84 15.44 -11.63 15.01
N LEU A 85 15.07 -11.04 16.14
CA LEU A 85 13.70 -10.76 16.55
C LEU A 85 13.39 -9.26 16.34
N ILE A 86 12.10 -8.91 16.32
CA ILE A 86 11.60 -7.52 16.23
C ILE A 86 12.41 -6.51 17.06
N PRO A 87 12.71 -6.73 18.37
CA PRO A 87 13.44 -5.75 19.18
C PRO A 87 14.88 -5.49 18.72
N ASP A 88 15.57 -6.46 18.11
CA ASP A 88 16.94 -6.24 17.62
C ASP A 88 16.92 -5.24 16.46
N PHE A 89 15.95 -5.37 15.55
CA PHE A 89 15.76 -4.45 14.42
C PHE A 89 15.37 -3.04 14.89
N ILE A 90 14.52 -2.93 15.92
CA ILE A 90 14.16 -1.63 16.53
C ILE A 90 15.41 -0.99 17.17
N GLY A 91 16.22 -1.76 17.91
CA GLY A 91 17.47 -1.28 18.51
C GLY A 91 18.51 -0.82 17.48
N ASP A 92 18.68 -1.58 16.40
CA ASP A 92 19.50 -1.21 15.24
C ASP A 92 19.02 0.10 14.62
N GLN A 93 17.71 0.25 14.39
CA GLN A 93 17.13 1.42 13.74
C GLN A 93 17.24 2.69 14.59
N LEU A 94 16.98 2.61 15.90
CA LEU A 94 17.20 3.70 16.86
C LEU A 94 18.67 4.16 16.84
N THR A 95 19.60 3.22 16.77
CA THR A 95 21.05 3.49 16.70
C THR A 95 21.44 4.15 15.36
N ARG A 96 20.84 3.72 14.25
CA ARG A 96 21.07 4.30 12.91
C ARG A 96 20.53 5.72 12.79
N GLU A 97 19.34 6.03 13.29
CA GLU A 97 18.80 7.40 13.25
C GLU A 97 19.66 8.38 14.05
N LEU A 98 20.09 8.00 15.26
CA LEU A 98 21.04 8.78 16.06
C LEU A 98 22.37 9.01 15.32
N THR A 99 22.87 7.99 14.62
CA THR A 99 24.13 8.07 13.86
C THR A 99 23.98 8.92 12.59
N ASN A 100 22.84 8.82 11.89
CA ASN A 100 22.52 9.61 10.70
C ASN A 100 22.30 11.09 11.01
N LEU A 101 21.75 11.42 12.18
CA LEU A 101 21.64 12.80 12.64
C LEU A 101 23.03 13.42 12.85
N VAL A 102 23.93 12.69 13.53
CA VAL A 102 25.33 13.12 13.77
C VAL A 102 26.11 13.21 12.46
N SER A 103 25.96 12.25 11.55
CA SER A 103 26.67 12.26 10.26
C SER A 103 26.19 13.41 9.35
N LYS A 104 24.89 13.72 9.32
CA LYS A 104 24.34 14.89 8.60
C LYS A 104 24.89 16.21 9.16
N VAL A 105 25.00 16.36 10.47
CA VAL A 105 25.61 17.56 11.09
C VAL A 105 27.11 17.67 10.73
N SER A 106 27.86 16.58 10.85
CA SER A 106 29.29 16.54 10.46
C SER A 106 29.51 16.81 8.97
N MET A 107 28.63 16.28 8.12
CA MET A 107 28.65 16.48 6.67
C MET A 107 28.28 17.92 6.30
N ALA A 108 27.29 18.53 6.96
CA ALA A 108 26.95 19.94 6.76
C ALA A 108 28.09 20.88 7.18
N LEU A 109 28.76 20.60 8.30
CA LEU A 109 29.95 21.35 8.74
C LEU A 109 31.12 21.19 7.76
N SER A 110 31.31 19.99 7.19
CA SER A 110 32.33 19.73 6.18
C SER A 110 31.98 20.35 4.83
N PHE A 111 30.70 20.35 4.45
CA PHE A 111 30.18 20.95 3.23
C PHE A 111 30.26 22.48 3.26
N MET A 112 30.02 23.12 4.42
CA MET A 112 30.30 24.56 4.57
C MET A 112 31.79 24.87 4.37
N LYS A 113 32.71 24.09 4.96
CA LYS A 113 34.16 24.24 4.71
C LYS A 113 34.50 24.04 3.23
N TYR A 114 33.88 23.04 2.57
CA TYR A 114 34.06 22.76 1.16
C TYR A 114 33.53 23.88 0.25
N LEU A 115 32.40 24.49 0.61
CA LEU A 115 31.81 25.67 -0.05
C LEU A 115 32.72 26.90 0.06
N PHE A 116 33.30 27.17 1.23
CA PHE A 116 34.29 28.25 1.37
C PHE A 116 35.56 27.99 0.54
N PHE A 117 36.04 26.74 0.51
CA PHE A 117 37.19 26.36 -0.32
C PHE A 117 36.87 26.44 -1.82
N HIS A 118 35.69 25.96 -2.25
CA HIS A 118 35.28 26.00 -3.65
C HIS A 118 34.90 27.40 -4.10
N ALA A 119 34.31 28.26 -3.27
CA ALA A 119 34.11 29.66 -3.63
C ALA A 119 35.45 30.38 -3.92
N ALA A 120 36.50 30.06 -3.16
CA ALA A 120 37.85 30.57 -3.43
C ALA A 120 38.47 30.00 -4.73
N VAL A 121 38.22 28.73 -5.06
CA VAL A 121 38.73 28.08 -6.28
C VAL A 121 37.91 28.43 -7.54
N PHE A 122 36.60 28.65 -7.42
CA PHE A 122 35.71 29.03 -8.53
C PHE A 122 35.98 30.46 -9.01
N PHE A 123 36.48 31.32 -8.11
CA PHE A 123 37.04 32.64 -8.46
C PHE A 123 38.39 32.55 -9.22
N LEU A 124 39.04 31.38 -9.25
CA LEU A 124 40.33 31.16 -9.92
C LEU A 124 40.21 30.38 -11.24
N PHE A 125 39.22 29.48 -11.38
CA PHE A 125 39.11 28.58 -12.55
C PHE A 125 37.67 28.38 -13.05
N ALA A 126 37.04 29.46 -13.53
CA ALA A 126 35.81 29.36 -14.31
C ALA A 126 36.11 28.97 -15.78
N ASN A 127 36.33 27.66 -16.05
CA ASN A 127 36.01 26.98 -17.33
C ASN A 127 36.53 25.52 -17.36
N SER A 128 35.66 24.55 -17.07
CA SER A 128 35.49 23.27 -17.82
C SER A 128 34.56 22.32 -17.06
N SER A 129 33.79 21.52 -17.81
CA SER A 129 32.72 20.66 -17.31
C SER A 129 33.19 19.23 -17.03
N HIS A 130 32.70 18.63 -15.94
CA HIS A 130 32.72 17.18 -15.71
C HIS A 130 31.34 16.70 -15.26
N ALA A 131 30.88 15.58 -15.82
CA ALA A 131 29.69 14.87 -15.38
C ALA A 131 30.11 13.73 -14.43
N ASP A 132 29.44 13.60 -13.28
CA ASP A 132 29.64 12.48 -12.35
C ASP A 132 28.62 11.37 -12.66
N HIS A 133 29.11 10.15 -12.91
CA HIS A 133 28.28 9.00 -13.26
C HIS A 133 28.28 7.99 -12.11
N ARG A 134 27.39 8.20 -11.13
CA ARG A 134 27.17 7.23 -10.06
C ARG A 134 26.09 6.24 -10.43
N LEU A 135 26.49 5.02 -10.79
CA LEU A 135 25.56 3.91 -10.93
C LEU A 135 25.12 3.44 -9.53
N ALA A 136 24.09 4.09 -8.98
CA ALA A 136 23.41 3.58 -7.79
C ALA A 136 22.71 2.27 -8.18
N ASN A 137 23.01 1.18 -7.47
CA ASN A 137 22.33 -0.10 -7.65
C ASN A 137 20.91 0.01 -7.06
N SER A 138 20.01 0.61 -7.83
CA SER A 138 18.63 0.89 -7.45
C SER A 138 17.88 -0.42 -7.24
N LYS A 139 17.44 -0.67 -6.00
CA LYS A 139 16.54 -1.78 -5.71
C LYS A 139 15.32 -1.66 -6.63
N LYS A 140 14.87 -2.77 -7.22
CA LYS A 140 13.68 -2.86 -8.07
C LYS A 140 12.45 -2.28 -7.34
N HIS A 141 12.19 -1.00 -7.56
CA HIS A 141 11.12 -0.24 -6.90
C HIS A 141 10.06 0.12 -7.94
N VAL A 142 8.84 -0.35 -7.69
CA VAL A 142 7.68 -0.22 -8.57
C VAL A 142 6.63 0.63 -7.87
N ALA A 143 6.35 1.82 -8.40
CA ALA A 143 5.31 2.70 -7.87
C ALA A 143 3.90 2.16 -8.17
N LEU A 144 2.94 2.49 -7.30
CA LEU A 144 1.52 2.16 -7.49
C LEU A 144 0.68 3.44 -7.59
N PHE A 145 0.12 3.72 -8.75
CA PHE A 145 -0.81 4.84 -8.96
C PHE A 145 -2.24 4.33 -8.96
N VAL A 146 -3.07 4.78 -8.03
CA VAL A 146 -4.44 4.27 -7.82
C VAL A 146 -5.46 5.32 -8.27
N PHE A 147 -6.40 4.89 -9.10
CA PHE A 147 -7.51 5.66 -9.65
C PHE A 147 -8.82 4.93 -9.33
N GLY A 148 -9.89 5.66 -9.06
CA GLY A 148 -11.18 5.01 -8.87
C GLY A 148 -12.19 5.72 -7.97
N ASP A 149 -13.09 4.90 -7.46
CA ASP A 149 -14.21 5.26 -6.60
C ASP A 149 -13.98 4.89 -5.13
N SER A 150 -15.06 4.69 -4.38
CA SER A 150 -15.05 4.41 -2.94
C SER A 150 -14.43 3.07 -2.56
N LEU A 151 -14.31 2.11 -3.49
CA LEU A 151 -13.58 0.87 -3.22
C LEU A 151 -12.08 1.14 -2.98
N PHE A 152 -11.54 2.22 -3.54
CA PHE A 152 -10.13 2.59 -3.47
C PHE A 152 -9.85 3.93 -2.77
N ASP A 153 -10.86 4.74 -2.43
CA ASP A 153 -10.65 6.04 -1.77
C ASP A 153 -10.11 5.89 -0.34
N VAL A 154 -8.85 6.29 -0.16
CA VAL A 154 -8.12 6.27 1.13
C VAL A 154 -8.43 7.47 2.04
N GLY A 155 -9.29 8.39 1.60
CA GLY A 155 -9.71 9.58 2.33
C GLY A 155 -9.56 10.90 1.57
N ASN A 156 -9.44 10.90 0.23
CA ASN A 156 -9.39 12.11 -0.58
C ASN A 156 -10.64 12.98 -0.39
N ASN A 157 -11.80 12.34 -0.20
CA ASN A 157 -13.07 13.03 0.03
C ASN A 157 -13.15 13.79 1.37
N ASN A 158 -12.18 13.63 2.27
CA ASN A 158 -12.06 14.43 3.49
C ASN A 158 -11.56 15.86 3.22
N TYR A 159 -10.98 16.10 2.04
CA TYR A 159 -10.21 17.30 1.69
C TYR A 159 -10.80 18.07 0.49
N ILE A 160 -12.03 17.75 0.11
CA ILE A 160 -12.80 18.44 -0.93
C ILE A 160 -14.15 18.91 -0.36
N ASN A 161 -14.76 19.91 -0.98
CA ASN A 161 -16.10 20.34 -0.60
C ASN A 161 -17.13 19.33 -1.13
N THR A 162 -17.59 18.42 -0.26
CA THR A 162 -18.52 17.34 -0.61
C THR A 162 -19.54 17.09 0.51
N THR A 163 -20.49 16.19 0.27
CA THR A 163 -21.54 15.80 1.19
C THR A 163 -21.15 14.57 2.02
N THR A 164 -21.73 14.40 3.21
CA THR A 164 -21.50 13.24 4.09
C THR A 164 -21.86 11.89 3.46
N THR A 165 -22.67 11.90 2.40
CA THR A 165 -22.96 10.72 1.57
C THR A 165 -21.73 10.19 0.82
N MET A 166 -20.75 11.06 0.55
CA MET A 166 -19.49 10.72 -0.15
C MET A 166 -18.30 10.67 0.82
N GLN A 167 -18.52 10.68 2.13
CA GLN A 167 -17.48 10.62 3.14
C GLN A 167 -17.64 9.39 4.05
N ALA A 168 -16.50 8.95 4.59
CA ALA A 168 -16.38 7.87 5.57
C ALA A 168 -15.38 8.27 6.69
N ASN A 169 -15.36 9.56 7.05
CA ASN A 169 -14.56 10.16 8.11
C ASN A 169 -15.30 10.22 9.46
N PHE A 170 -16.22 9.27 9.68
CA PHE A 170 -17.00 9.14 10.91
C PHE A 170 -17.15 7.66 11.29
N TRP A 171 -17.30 7.39 12.58
CA TRP A 171 -17.51 6.04 13.12
C TRP A 171 -18.75 5.39 12.47
N PRO A 172 -18.75 4.08 12.16
CA PRO A 172 -17.75 3.04 12.46
C PRO A 172 -16.70 2.77 11.36
N TYR A 173 -16.59 3.62 10.34
CA TYR A 173 -15.54 3.44 9.33
C TYR A 173 -14.14 3.46 9.97
N GLY A 174 -13.27 2.55 9.56
CA GLY A 174 -11.91 2.39 10.09
C GLY A 174 -11.78 1.74 11.48
N GLU A 175 -12.87 1.20 12.08
CA GLU A 175 -12.86 0.62 13.44
C GLU A 175 -11.87 -0.53 13.70
N THR A 176 -11.54 -1.36 12.71
CA THR A 176 -10.70 -2.56 12.89
C THR A 176 -9.19 -2.29 12.78
N PHE A 177 -8.66 -2.01 11.58
CA PHE A 177 -7.23 -1.74 11.43
C PHE A 177 -6.79 -0.39 12.01
N PHE A 178 -7.51 0.69 11.68
CA PHE A 178 -7.08 2.05 12.01
C PHE A 178 -7.52 2.46 13.43
N ASN A 179 -8.55 1.82 13.99
CA ASN A 179 -9.21 2.20 15.25
C ASN A 179 -9.78 3.64 15.25
N HIS A 180 -9.86 4.27 14.08
CA HIS A 180 -10.45 5.60 13.86
C HIS A 180 -10.83 5.80 12.38
N PRO A 181 -11.78 6.71 12.06
CA PRO A 181 -12.20 6.93 10.68
C PRO A 181 -11.14 7.67 9.85
N THR A 182 -10.68 7.05 8.77
CA THR A 182 -9.72 7.67 7.84
C THR A 182 -10.35 8.26 6.58
N GLY A 183 -11.65 8.04 6.33
CA GLY A 183 -12.28 8.31 5.03
C GLY A 183 -12.36 7.11 4.08
N ARG A 184 -11.84 5.94 4.47
CA ARG A 184 -12.00 4.66 3.74
C ARG A 184 -13.42 4.12 3.91
N ALA A 185 -14.04 3.66 2.84
CA ALA A 185 -15.40 3.10 2.86
C ALA A 185 -15.44 1.63 3.35
N SER A 186 -14.78 1.31 4.47
CA SER A 186 -14.79 -0.01 5.10
C SER A 186 -14.53 0.08 6.61
N ASN A 187 -14.64 -1.02 7.35
CA ASN A 187 -14.19 -1.11 8.76
C ASN A 187 -12.67 -0.98 8.89
N GLY A 188 -11.89 -1.06 7.81
CA GLY A 188 -10.44 -0.99 7.88
C GLY A 188 -9.79 -0.74 6.53
N ARG A 189 -8.79 -1.57 6.19
CA ARG A 189 -8.05 -1.49 4.92
C ARG A 189 -8.93 -1.79 3.70
N LEU A 190 -8.60 -1.15 2.59
CA LEU A 190 -9.16 -1.36 1.26
C LEU A 190 -8.23 -2.23 0.41
N ILE A 191 -8.74 -2.76 -0.71
CA ILE A 191 -7.97 -3.55 -1.69
C ILE A 191 -6.57 -2.94 -2.02
N PRO A 192 -6.41 -1.63 -2.34
CA PRO A 192 -5.11 -1.05 -2.64
C PRO A 192 -4.15 -0.97 -1.44
N ASP A 193 -4.68 -0.94 -0.20
CA ASP A 193 -3.83 -1.05 1.00
C ASP A 193 -3.28 -2.47 1.12
N PHE A 194 -4.10 -3.48 0.79
CA PHE A 194 -3.69 -4.88 0.75
C PHE A 194 -2.83 -5.25 -0.44
N ILE A 195 -2.83 -4.50 -1.55
CA ILE A 195 -1.90 -4.69 -2.67
C ILE A 195 -0.43 -4.38 -2.25
N GLY A 196 -0.21 -4.15 -0.94
CA GLY A 196 0.87 -4.82 -0.20
C GLY A 196 0.52 -5.89 0.90
N PHE A 197 1.06 -7.14 0.83
CA PHE A 197 0.82 -8.41 1.63
C PHE A 197 1.43 -9.67 0.94
N LYS A 198 2.74 -9.71 0.61
CA LYS A 198 3.33 -10.91 -0.09
C LYS A 198 3.43 -12.14 0.79
N GLU A 199 2.53 -13.06 0.51
CA GLU A 199 2.42 -14.38 1.12
C GLU A 199 3.73 -15.16 1.01
N GLY A 200 4.31 -15.42 2.17
CA GLY A 200 5.22 -16.54 2.35
C GLY A 200 4.44 -17.83 2.53
N LYS A 201 5.09 -18.96 2.28
CA LYS A 201 4.60 -20.29 2.67
C LYS A 201 4.47 -20.32 4.21
N SER A 202 3.57 -21.14 4.77
CA SER A 202 3.17 -21.09 6.19
C SER A 202 4.33 -21.07 7.20
N ALA A 203 4.98 -22.21 7.48
CA ALA A 203 6.12 -22.30 8.40
C ALA A 203 7.31 -23.00 7.72
N CYS A 204 8.52 -22.45 7.88
CA CYS A 204 9.73 -23.03 7.28
C CYS A 204 10.07 -24.41 7.87
N CYS A 205 9.86 -24.58 9.17
CA CYS A 205 10.29 -25.73 9.94
C CYS A 205 9.14 -26.31 10.76
N GLY A 206 9.01 -27.65 10.76
CA GLY A 206 7.98 -28.37 11.52
C GLY A 206 7.47 -29.60 10.77
N SER A 207 6.35 -30.18 11.19
CA SER A 207 5.74 -31.34 10.54
C SER A 207 4.21 -31.23 10.42
N GLY A 208 3.61 -32.17 9.68
CA GLY A 208 2.19 -32.15 9.35
C GLY A 208 1.81 -31.07 8.32
N PRO A 209 0.51 -30.93 8.01
CA PRO A 209 0.01 -29.90 7.11
C PRO A 209 0.49 -28.50 7.53
N TYR A 210 0.94 -27.71 6.56
CA TYR A 210 1.47 -26.36 6.77
C TYR A 210 2.68 -26.26 7.73
N ARG A 211 3.29 -27.39 8.11
CA ARG A 211 4.34 -27.51 9.15
C ARG A 211 3.92 -26.96 10.52
N GLY A 212 2.61 -26.98 10.80
CA GLY A 212 2.02 -26.47 12.04
C GLY A 212 2.26 -27.33 13.30
N VAL A 213 2.91 -28.50 13.19
CA VAL A 213 3.36 -29.27 14.36
C VAL A 213 4.79 -28.87 14.71
N ASN A 214 4.99 -28.42 15.95
CA ASN A 214 6.27 -27.88 16.42
C ASN A 214 7.31 -28.98 16.72
N SER A 215 7.89 -29.57 15.68
CA SER A 215 8.85 -30.69 15.72
C SER A 215 10.29 -30.30 15.36
N CYS A 216 10.56 -29.01 15.16
CA CYS A 216 11.87 -28.49 14.73
C CYS A 216 13.06 -29.09 15.50
N GLY A 217 14.11 -29.45 14.75
CA GLY A 217 15.33 -30.06 15.31
C GLY A 217 15.12 -31.48 15.90
N GLY A 218 13.99 -32.14 15.61
CA GLY A 218 13.67 -33.47 16.13
C GLY A 218 13.41 -33.48 17.65
N LYS A 219 12.96 -32.34 18.21
CA LYS A 219 12.68 -32.15 19.64
C LYS A 219 11.17 -32.22 19.91
N ARG A 220 10.76 -31.90 21.15
CA ARG A 220 9.34 -31.78 21.56
C ARG A 220 8.48 -33.04 21.35
N GLY A 221 9.12 -34.22 21.36
CA GLY A 221 8.44 -35.53 21.28
C GLY A 221 8.24 -36.07 19.86
N VAL A 222 8.56 -35.29 18.82
CA VAL A 222 8.44 -35.70 17.41
C VAL A 222 9.81 -35.60 16.77
N LYS A 223 10.38 -36.74 16.35
CA LYS A 223 11.73 -36.79 15.76
C LYS A 223 11.77 -36.35 14.30
N GLU A 224 10.66 -36.48 13.59
CA GLU A 224 10.55 -36.13 12.17
C GLU A 224 10.05 -34.70 11.99
N TYR A 225 10.81 -33.93 11.23
CA TYR A 225 10.48 -32.56 10.84
C TYR A 225 11.02 -32.29 9.43
N GLU A 226 10.32 -31.41 8.72
CA GLU A 226 10.82 -30.79 7.51
C GLU A 226 11.46 -29.45 7.86
N LEU A 227 12.52 -29.08 7.13
CA LEU A 227 13.12 -27.76 7.15
C LEU A 227 13.14 -27.23 5.71
N CYS A 228 12.81 -25.96 5.52
CA CYS A 228 12.87 -25.33 4.21
C CYS A 228 14.31 -24.97 3.82
N SER A 229 14.60 -24.90 2.52
CA SER A 229 15.93 -24.48 2.02
C SER A 229 16.17 -22.97 2.07
N ASN A 230 15.13 -22.17 2.31
CA ASN A 230 15.17 -20.71 2.30
C ASN A 230 14.12 -20.15 3.28
N PRO A 231 14.48 -19.89 4.56
CA PRO A 231 13.54 -19.38 5.57
C PRO A 231 12.76 -18.15 5.12
N SER A 232 13.40 -17.25 4.37
CA SER A 232 12.80 -16.01 3.85
C SER A 232 11.66 -16.19 2.83
N GLU A 233 11.35 -17.41 2.38
CA GLU A 233 10.16 -17.72 1.58
C GLU A 233 8.91 -18.03 2.41
N PHE A 234 9.05 -18.10 3.73
CA PHE A 234 7.97 -18.47 4.64
C PHE A 234 7.49 -17.27 5.48
N VAL A 235 6.38 -17.40 6.17
CA VAL A 235 5.86 -16.41 7.14
C VAL A 235 6.46 -16.72 8.51
N PHE A 236 6.24 -17.94 8.99
CA PHE A 236 6.78 -18.42 10.24
C PHE A 236 8.09 -19.20 10.04
N PHE A 237 8.97 -19.17 11.04
CA PHE A 237 10.10 -20.07 11.10
C PHE A 237 9.68 -21.44 11.60
N ASP A 238 9.01 -21.51 12.76
CA ASP A 238 8.40 -22.73 13.29
C ASP A 238 6.86 -22.61 13.35
N ALA A 239 6.18 -23.55 14.00
CA ALA A 239 4.72 -23.55 14.11
C ALA A 239 4.10 -22.35 14.87
N ALA A 240 4.90 -21.54 15.59
CA ALA A 240 4.42 -20.46 16.46
C ALA A 240 5.14 -19.12 16.27
N HIS A 241 6.39 -19.13 15.74
CA HIS A 241 7.24 -17.94 15.74
C HIS A 241 7.61 -17.46 14.32
N PRO A 242 7.64 -16.14 14.07
CA PRO A 242 8.03 -15.54 12.79
C PRO A 242 9.49 -15.82 12.41
N ASN A 243 9.77 -15.84 11.10
CA ASN A 243 11.15 -15.85 10.62
C ASN A 243 11.82 -14.47 10.77
N GLU A 244 13.14 -14.42 10.63
CA GLU A 244 13.93 -13.19 10.76
C GLU A 244 13.43 -12.11 9.79
N ARG A 245 13.08 -12.50 8.56
CA ARG A 245 12.57 -11.60 7.54
C ARG A 245 11.24 -10.96 7.97
N LEU A 246 10.32 -11.72 8.52
CA LEU A 246 9.05 -11.22 9.05
C LEU A 246 9.27 -10.40 10.32
N ASN A 247 10.24 -10.75 11.17
CA ASN A 247 10.66 -9.92 12.30
C ASN A 247 11.20 -8.56 11.85
N GLU A 248 12.00 -8.52 10.78
CA GLU A 248 12.45 -7.27 10.14
C GLU A 248 11.25 -6.48 9.61
N GLN A 249 10.32 -7.14 8.91
CA GLN A 249 9.13 -6.50 8.35
C GLN A 249 8.19 -5.97 9.44
N LEU A 250 7.94 -6.71 10.53
CA LEU A 250 7.13 -6.28 11.67
C LEU A 250 7.79 -5.09 12.40
N ALA A 251 9.11 -5.10 12.58
CA ALA A 251 9.84 -3.96 13.12
C ALA A 251 9.76 -2.72 12.19
N GLN A 252 9.78 -2.93 10.87
CA GLN A 252 9.56 -1.87 9.88
C GLN A 252 8.09 -1.39 9.84
N GLN A 253 7.10 -2.26 10.09
CA GLN A 253 5.68 -1.92 10.17
C GLN A 253 5.34 -1.09 11.41
N MET A 254 5.93 -1.45 12.56
CA MET A 254 5.90 -0.62 13.77
C MET A 254 6.50 0.78 13.56
N TRP A 255 7.16 1.02 12.41
CA TRP A 255 7.71 2.30 11.98
C TRP A 255 6.96 2.93 10.77
N SER A 256 6.39 2.12 9.85
CA SER A 256 5.63 2.54 8.66
C SER A 256 4.93 1.36 7.95
N ALA A 257 3.64 1.47 7.59
CA ALA A 257 2.80 0.35 7.11
C ALA A 257 2.77 0.12 5.57
N THR A 258 2.71 -1.16 5.15
CA THR A 258 2.51 -1.84 3.82
C THR A 258 3.71 -2.53 3.09
N GLU A 259 3.45 -3.41 2.09
CA GLU A 259 3.86 -4.81 2.34
C GLU A 259 4.15 -5.88 1.19
N TYR A 260 3.50 -5.94 0.00
CA TYR A 260 3.69 -6.97 -1.10
C TYR A 260 4.73 -6.37 -2.02
N ALA A 261 4.28 -5.29 -2.67
CA ALA A 261 5.08 -4.34 -3.40
C ALA A 261 6.07 -3.62 -2.47
N LYS A 262 6.00 -3.84 -1.14
CA LYS A 262 6.81 -3.19 -0.11
C LYS A 262 6.73 -1.66 -0.18
N LEU A 263 5.57 -1.16 -0.56
CA LEU A 263 5.22 0.26 -0.58
C LEU A 263 4.66 0.66 0.79
N PRO A 264 4.75 1.94 1.20
CA PRO A 264 3.97 2.45 2.32
C PRO A 264 2.51 2.72 1.91
N LEU A 265 1.60 2.79 2.90
CA LEU A 265 0.19 3.12 2.70
C LEU A 265 0.10 4.37 1.84
N LEU A 266 -0.52 4.25 0.66
CA LEU A 266 -0.63 5.39 -0.24
C LEU A 266 -1.54 6.44 0.41
N PRO A 267 -0.99 7.62 0.74
CA PRO A 267 -1.78 8.66 1.37
C PRO A 267 -2.74 9.28 0.36
N PRO A 268 -3.86 9.89 0.82
CA PRO A 268 -4.73 10.68 -0.05
C PRO A 268 -3.92 11.76 -0.77
N TYR A 269 -3.98 11.80 -2.11
CA TYR A 269 -3.35 12.87 -2.91
C TYR A 269 -3.76 14.27 -2.43
N LYS A 270 -4.97 14.43 -1.89
CA LYS A 270 -5.48 15.70 -1.37
C LYS A 270 -5.08 16.06 0.06
N GLN A 271 -4.36 15.19 0.78
CA GLN A 271 -3.95 15.47 2.16
C GLN A 271 -2.98 16.68 2.23
N PRO A 272 -3.32 17.76 2.97
CA PRO A 272 -2.46 18.94 3.10
C PRO A 272 -1.15 18.66 3.83
N GLY A 273 -0.15 19.52 3.61
CA GLY A 273 1.12 19.53 4.37
C GLY A 273 2.12 18.44 4.01
N ASN A 274 1.82 17.59 3.02
CA ASN A 274 2.64 16.45 2.65
C ASN A 274 3.58 16.78 1.48
N ASN A 275 4.89 16.85 1.76
CA ASN A 275 5.96 16.99 0.75
C ASN A 275 6.25 15.66 0.03
N HIS A 276 5.22 15.07 -0.59
CA HIS A 276 5.36 13.82 -1.32
C HIS A 276 6.20 14.00 -2.59
N GLN A 277 7.29 13.26 -2.67
CA GLN A 277 8.06 13.10 -3.91
C GLN A 277 7.40 12.09 -4.87
N PHE A 278 6.36 11.37 -4.43
CA PHE A 278 5.57 10.40 -5.18
C PHE A 278 6.34 9.23 -5.83
N SER A 279 7.59 8.96 -5.42
CA SER A 279 8.39 7.80 -5.87
C SER A 279 7.69 6.46 -5.68
N ASN A 280 6.82 6.38 -4.68
CA ASN A 280 6.12 5.16 -4.29
C ASN A 280 4.73 5.05 -4.94
N GLY A 281 4.29 6.11 -5.64
CA GLY A 281 2.95 6.25 -6.17
C GLY A 281 2.10 7.28 -5.43
N ALA A 282 0.80 7.23 -5.70
CA ALA A 282 -0.21 8.10 -5.11
C ALA A 282 -1.61 7.49 -5.29
N ASN A 283 -2.56 7.83 -4.41
CA ASN A 283 -3.95 7.45 -4.57
C ASN A 283 -4.83 8.67 -4.88
N PHE A 284 -5.44 8.65 -6.07
CA PHE A 284 -6.31 9.69 -6.61
C PHE A 284 -7.81 9.36 -6.47
N ALA A 285 -8.16 8.15 -6.05
CA ALA A 285 -9.54 7.66 -6.00
C ALA A 285 -10.42 8.50 -5.06
N SER A 286 -11.71 8.56 -5.34
CA SER A 286 -12.66 9.46 -4.69
C SER A 286 -14.03 8.79 -4.56
N ALA A 287 -14.55 8.67 -3.35
CA ALA A 287 -15.83 8.02 -3.11
C ALA A 287 -16.98 8.68 -3.90
N GLY A 288 -17.77 7.87 -4.61
CA GLY A 288 -18.83 8.33 -5.51
C GLY A 288 -18.38 8.72 -6.93
N ALA A 289 -17.07 8.68 -7.26
CA ALA A 289 -16.59 9.02 -8.59
C ALA A 289 -17.11 8.04 -9.68
N GLY A 290 -17.40 8.59 -10.86
CA GLY A 290 -17.65 7.83 -12.09
C GLY A 290 -16.61 8.15 -13.17
N ALA A 291 -16.66 7.39 -14.26
CA ALA A 291 -15.94 7.71 -15.49
C ALA A 291 -16.57 8.89 -16.23
N LEU A 292 -17.87 9.16 -16.02
CA LEU A 292 -18.58 10.32 -16.58
C LEU A 292 -18.48 11.52 -15.62
N VAL A 293 -18.18 12.70 -16.17
CA VAL A 293 -18.08 13.95 -15.39
C VAL A 293 -19.42 14.38 -14.77
N GLN A 294 -20.54 13.89 -15.32
CA GLN A 294 -21.89 14.11 -14.80
C GLN A 294 -22.16 13.32 -13.51
N THR A 295 -21.46 12.20 -13.28
CA THR A 295 -21.68 11.31 -12.15
C THR A 295 -21.26 11.99 -10.85
N HIS A 296 -22.25 12.38 -10.05
CA HIS A 296 -22.09 13.18 -8.83
C HIS A 296 -21.33 14.51 -9.06
N GLN A 297 -21.52 15.15 -10.22
CA GLN A 297 -20.82 16.36 -10.66
C GLN A 297 -20.68 17.41 -9.54
N GLY A 298 -19.45 17.89 -9.35
CA GLY A 298 -19.13 18.92 -8.35
C GLY A 298 -19.08 18.44 -6.90
N ARG A 299 -19.28 17.15 -6.61
CA ARG A 299 -19.20 16.54 -5.26
C ARG A 299 -18.07 15.52 -5.12
N VAL A 300 -17.41 15.14 -6.20
CA VAL A 300 -16.41 14.07 -6.25
C VAL A 300 -15.23 14.49 -7.13
N ILE A 301 -14.11 13.78 -7.05
CA ILE A 301 -13.01 13.90 -8.00
C ILE A 301 -13.28 12.87 -9.10
N ASP A 302 -13.93 13.30 -10.19
CA ASP A 302 -14.20 12.46 -11.36
C ASP A 302 -12.91 11.97 -12.03
N LEU A 303 -13.02 10.93 -12.87
CA LEU A 303 -11.87 10.27 -13.48
C LEU A 303 -10.95 11.21 -14.28
N ASN A 304 -11.48 12.26 -14.92
CA ASN A 304 -10.66 13.24 -15.64
C ASN A 304 -9.88 14.14 -14.66
N MET A 305 -10.49 14.53 -13.55
CA MET A 305 -9.80 15.24 -12.47
C MET A 305 -8.72 14.38 -11.81
N GLN A 306 -8.92 13.06 -11.69
CA GLN A 306 -7.88 12.12 -11.22
C GLN A 306 -6.70 12.05 -12.21
N LEU A 307 -6.97 12.00 -13.52
CA LEU A 307 -5.94 12.10 -14.56
C LEU A 307 -5.16 13.42 -14.48
N ILE A 308 -5.83 14.55 -14.23
CA ILE A 308 -5.16 15.85 -14.03
C ILE A 308 -4.22 15.82 -12.82
N TYR A 309 -4.59 15.14 -11.74
CA TYR A 309 -3.75 14.98 -10.55
C TYR A 309 -2.54 14.08 -10.82
N PHE A 310 -2.71 12.99 -11.58
CA PHE A 310 -1.58 12.21 -12.07
C PHE A 310 -0.64 13.02 -12.98
N LYS A 311 -1.18 13.82 -13.91
CA LYS A 311 -0.39 14.73 -14.77
C LYS A 311 0.39 15.78 -13.95
N ASN A 312 -0.10 16.16 -12.77
CA ASN A 312 0.66 16.99 -11.83
C ASN A 312 1.75 16.21 -11.09
N VAL A 313 1.47 14.99 -10.64
CA VAL A 313 2.47 14.10 -10.02
C VAL A 313 3.63 13.79 -10.97
N LYS A 314 3.36 13.57 -12.26
CA LYS A 314 4.39 13.46 -13.31
C LYS A 314 5.35 14.66 -13.30
N LYS A 315 4.83 15.89 -13.25
CA LYS A 315 5.65 17.11 -13.18
C LYS A 315 6.47 17.17 -11.89
N VAL A 316 5.89 16.76 -10.75
CA VAL A 316 6.60 16.72 -9.45
C VAL A 316 7.74 15.70 -9.49
N LEU A 317 7.53 14.51 -10.07
CA LEU A 317 8.57 13.49 -10.28
C LEU A 317 9.70 14.04 -11.17
N GLU A 318 9.36 14.66 -12.31
CA GLU A 318 10.33 15.27 -13.23
C GLU A 318 11.16 16.37 -12.54
N GLN A 319 10.53 17.19 -11.68
CA GLN A 319 11.20 18.25 -10.93
C GLN A 319 12.12 17.74 -9.82
N HIS A 320 11.75 16.67 -9.11
CA HIS A 320 12.49 16.19 -7.93
C HIS A 320 13.53 15.10 -8.25
N MET A 321 13.34 14.33 -9.32
CA MET A 321 14.17 13.16 -9.66
C MET A 321 14.82 13.27 -11.03
N GLY A 322 14.46 14.28 -11.83
CA GLY A 322 14.90 14.44 -13.20
C GLY A 322 14.12 13.57 -14.19
N GLU A 323 14.13 13.99 -15.45
CA GLU A 323 13.30 13.40 -16.52
C GLU A 323 13.56 11.90 -16.74
N THR A 324 14.81 11.45 -16.66
CA THR A 324 15.18 10.04 -16.88
C THR A 324 14.61 9.12 -15.80
N GLU A 325 14.74 9.49 -14.51
CA GLU A 325 14.23 8.67 -13.41
C GLU A 325 12.70 8.76 -13.31
N ALA A 326 12.11 9.93 -13.59
CA ALA A 326 10.66 10.06 -13.70
C ALA A 326 10.09 9.13 -14.80
N LYS A 327 10.70 9.10 -15.98
CA LYS A 327 10.32 8.15 -17.06
C LYS A 327 10.49 6.69 -16.62
N ARG A 328 11.57 6.34 -15.91
CA ARG A 328 11.77 4.99 -15.36
C ARG A 328 10.66 4.62 -14.36
N ILE A 329 10.32 5.49 -13.43
CA ILE A 329 9.25 5.26 -12.45
C ILE A 329 7.91 5.06 -13.16
N LEU A 330 7.53 5.96 -14.09
CA LEU A 330 6.25 5.88 -14.81
C LEU A 330 6.14 4.62 -15.68
N SER A 331 7.20 4.23 -16.39
CA SER A 331 7.19 3.02 -17.23
C SER A 331 7.22 1.72 -16.42
N THR A 332 7.81 1.71 -15.23
CA THR A 332 7.86 0.53 -14.35
C THR A 332 6.71 0.44 -13.34
N ALA A 333 5.93 1.52 -13.15
CA ALA A 333 4.79 1.58 -12.25
C ALA A 333 3.63 0.65 -12.67
N VAL A 334 2.77 0.35 -11.68
CA VAL A 334 1.45 -0.27 -11.89
C VAL A 334 0.36 0.78 -11.67
N TYR A 335 -0.61 0.80 -12.58
CA TYR A 335 -1.72 1.76 -12.60
C TYR A 335 -3.03 1.02 -12.31
N LEU A 336 -3.57 1.18 -11.10
CA LEU A 336 -4.66 0.38 -10.56
C LEU A 336 -6.00 1.17 -10.60
N PHE A 337 -7.06 0.54 -11.12
CA PHE A 337 -8.35 1.15 -11.43
C PHE A 337 -9.54 0.40 -10.82
N SER A 338 -10.46 1.13 -10.19
CA SER A 338 -11.82 0.71 -9.84
C SER A 338 -12.77 1.86 -10.13
N ILE A 339 -13.38 1.90 -11.32
CA ILE A 339 -14.24 3.01 -11.75
C ILE A 339 -15.36 2.50 -12.64
N GLY A 340 -16.50 3.18 -12.64
CA GLY A 340 -17.69 2.83 -13.44
C GLY A 340 -18.91 2.50 -12.58
N SER A 341 -18.72 1.97 -11.37
CA SER A 341 -19.80 1.49 -10.50
C SER A 341 -20.87 2.56 -10.23
N ASN A 342 -20.43 3.80 -9.98
CA ASN A 342 -21.34 4.93 -9.72
C ASN A 342 -22.09 5.39 -10.97
N ASP A 343 -21.53 5.23 -12.17
CA ASP A 343 -22.22 5.58 -13.43
C ASP A 343 -23.45 4.67 -13.63
N TYR A 344 -23.33 3.37 -13.35
CA TYR A 344 -24.48 2.45 -13.39
C TYR A 344 -25.41 2.61 -12.19
N MET A 345 -24.90 2.81 -10.98
CA MET A 345 -25.72 2.92 -9.77
C MET A 345 -26.54 4.21 -9.69
N LEU A 346 -25.98 5.37 -10.08
CA LEU A 346 -26.63 6.68 -9.92
C LEU A 346 -28.03 6.75 -10.58
N PRO A 347 -28.23 6.33 -11.84
CA PRO A 347 -29.54 6.35 -12.49
C PRO A 347 -30.60 5.50 -11.79
N PHE A 348 -30.21 4.34 -11.23
CA PHE A 348 -31.11 3.47 -10.45
C PHE A 348 -31.43 4.10 -9.10
N VAL A 349 -30.43 4.60 -8.36
CA VAL A 349 -30.71 5.14 -7.01
C VAL A 349 -31.54 6.41 -7.01
N THR A 350 -31.50 7.20 -8.09
CA THR A 350 -32.28 8.43 -8.29
C THR A 350 -33.64 8.23 -8.96
N ASN A 351 -34.04 6.99 -9.28
CA ASN A 351 -35.27 6.67 -10.03
C ASN A 351 -35.40 7.47 -11.34
N SER A 352 -34.29 7.63 -12.07
CA SER A 352 -34.30 8.35 -13.33
C SER A 352 -34.76 7.46 -14.49
N ASN A 353 -35.54 8.01 -15.42
CA ASN A 353 -35.92 7.32 -16.67
C ASN A 353 -34.72 7.18 -17.65
N PHE A 354 -33.49 7.33 -17.18
CA PHE A 354 -32.30 7.46 -18.01
C PHE A 354 -32.07 6.21 -18.89
N PHE A 355 -32.19 5.01 -18.32
CA PHE A 355 -32.08 3.74 -19.06
C PHE A 355 -33.34 3.37 -19.88
N GLN A 356 -34.43 4.12 -19.75
CA GLN A 356 -35.60 4.01 -20.63
C GLN A 356 -35.48 4.91 -21.87
N LEU A 357 -34.63 5.95 -21.80
CA LEU A 357 -34.47 6.98 -22.83
C LEU A 357 -33.16 6.84 -23.63
N ASN A 358 -32.23 5.98 -23.21
CA ASN A 358 -30.93 5.76 -23.84
C ASN A 358 -30.69 4.27 -24.06
N SER A 359 -30.02 3.90 -25.17
CA SER A 359 -29.56 2.52 -25.39
C SER A 359 -28.57 2.10 -24.29
N PRO A 360 -28.77 0.93 -23.64
CA PRO A 360 -27.78 0.31 -22.75
C PRO A 360 -26.38 0.21 -23.38
N GLU A 361 -26.32 -0.16 -24.66
CA GLU A 361 -25.08 -0.32 -25.42
C GLU A 361 -24.36 1.01 -25.63
N ASP A 362 -25.08 2.08 -25.97
CA ASP A 362 -24.48 3.41 -26.17
C ASP A 362 -24.01 4.03 -24.86
N TYR A 363 -24.73 3.80 -23.75
CA TYR A 363 -24.25 4.20 -22.44
C TYR A 363 -22.99 3.44 -22.02
N VAL A 364 -22.96 2.12 -22.21
CA VAL A 364 -21.78 1.29 -21.96
C VAL A 364 -20.59 1.73 -22.80
N LYS A 365 -20.79 2.03 -24.09
CA LYS A 365 -19.74 2.61 -24.97
C LYS A 365 -19.20 3.93 -24.42
N MET A 366 -20.07 4.83 -23.93
CA MET A 366 -19.67 6.13 -23.40
C MET A 366 -18.82 6.00 -22.12
N VAL A 367 -19.25 5.18 -21.16
CA VAL A 367 -18.51 4.91 -19.92
C VAL A 367 -17.14 4.28 -20.25
N ILE A 368 -17.11 3.25 -21.10
CA ILE A 368 -15.87 2.59 -21.53
C ILE A 368 -14.97 3.55 -22.33
N GLY A 369 -15.54 4.42 -23.16
CA GLY A 369 -14.80 5.43 -23.93
C GLY A 369 -13.98 6.34 -23.02
N ASN A 370 -14.62 6.95 -22.02
CA ASN A 370 -13.94 7.80 -21.04
C ASN A 370 -12.80 7.06 -20.30
N ILE A 371 -13.03 5.82 -19.86
CA ILE A 371 -12.00 4.99 -19.23
C ILE A 371 -10.84 4.75 -20.20
N THR A 372 -11.15 4.41 -21.46
CA THR A 372 -10.18 4.12 -22.52
C THR A 372 -9.30 5.32 -22.83
N ASP A 373 -9.86 6.53 -22.86
CA ASP A 373 -9.10 7.74 -23.16
C ASP A 373 -8.17 8.13 -22.01
N VAL A 374 -8.58 7.92 -20.75
CA VAL A 374 -7.69 8.08 -19.58
C VAL A 374 -6.56 7.05 -19.57
N ILE A 375 -6.82 5.80 -20.00
CA ILE A 375 -5.77 4.78 -20.18
C ILE A 375 -4.73 5.23 -21.23
N LYS A 376 -5.18 5.74 -22.39
CA LYS A 376 -4.28 6.24 -23.45
C LYS A 376 -3.43 7.41 -22.96
N GLU A 377 -4.02 8.37 -22.27
CA GLU A 377 -3.33 9.53 -21.71
C GLU A 377 -2.24 9.14 -20.70
N ILE A 378 -2.48 8.11 -19.88
CA ILE A 378 -1.46 7.56 -18.97
C ILE A 378 -0.38 6.78 -19.74
N TYR A 379 -0.76 6.05 -20.79
CA TYR A 379 0.18 5.35 -21.66
C TYR A 379 1.11 6.31 -22.43
N GLU A 380 0.57 7.42 -22.94
CA GLU A 380 1.32 8.52 -23.56
C GLU A 380 2.25 9.21 -22.55
N ALA A 381 1.81 9.36 -21.29
CA ALA A 381 2.64 9.83 -20.19
C ALA A 381 3.77 8.85 -19.78
N GLY A 382 3.79 7.63 -20.33
CA GLY A 382 4.83 6.62 -20.15
C GLY A 382 4.38 5.33 -19.46
N GLY A 383 3.15 5.26 -18.96
CA GLY A 383 2.63 4.09 -18.23
C GLY A 383 2.51 2.83 -19.09
N ARG A 384 2.79 1.65 -18.54
CA ARG A 384 2.80 0.39 -19.29
C ARG A 384 2.00 -0.76 -18.67
N LYS A 385 1.82 -0.78 -17.35
CA LYS A 385 1.23 -1.91 -16.63
C LYS A 385 -0.02 -1.46 -15.89
N PHE A 386 -1.18 -1.92 -16.34
CA PHE A 386 -2.49 -1.47 -15.88
C PHE A 386 -3.22 -2.61 -15.15
N ALA A 387 -3.96 -2.29 -14.11
CA ALA A 387 -4.75 -3.25 -13.35
C ALA A 387 -6.16 -2.71 -13.15
N PHE A 388 -7.16 -3.54 -13.41
CA PHE A 388 -8.57 -3.18 -13.36
C PHE A 388 -9.33 -4.15 -12.48
N VAL A 389 -10.20 -3.61 -11.63
CA VAL A 389 -11.31 -4.30 -10.99
C VAL A 389 -12.51 -4.11 -11.93
N SER A 390 -13.10 -5.21 -12.42
CA SER A 390 -14.33 -5.14 -13.22
C SER A 390 -15.50 -4.63 -12.37
N LEU A 391 -16.65 -4.30 -12.99
CA LEU A 391 -17.84 -3.99 -12.20
C LEU A 391 -18.23 -5.21 -11.36
N GLY A 392 -18.38 -4.99 -10.05
CA GLY A 392 -18.86 -5.99 -9.10
C GLY A 392 -20.37 -6.22 -9.18
N PRO A 393 -20.93 -7.05 -8.29
CA PRO A 393 -22.35 -7.41 -8.29
C PRO A 393 -23.21 -6.34 -7.62
N LEU A 394 -23.27 -5.16 -8.24
CA LEU A 394 -24.05 -4.00 -7.79
C LEU A 394 -25.55 -4.33 -7.73
N ASP A 395 -26.01 -5.19 -8.66
CA ASP A 395 -27.33 -5.82 -8.72
C ASP A 395 -27.70 -6.61 -7.45
N CYS A 396 -26.70 -7.11 -6.72
CA CYS A 396 -26.82 -7.91 -5.51
C CYS A 396 -26.38 -7.19 -4.23
N ALA A 397 -25.99 -5.92 -4.29
CA ALA A 397 -25.64 -5.15 -3.10
C ALA A 397 -26.86 -4.94 -2.19
N PRO A 398 -26.72 -4.91 -0.84
CA PRO A 398 -27.83 -4.66 0.08
C PRO A 398 -28.68 -3.44 -0.27
N LEU A 399 -28.04 -2.33 -0.72
CA LEU A 399 -28.71 -1.11 -1.19
C LEU A 399 -29.69 -1.34 -2.36
N VAL A 400 -29.46 -2.39 -3.14
CA VAL A 400 -30.29 -2.79 -4.27
C VAL A 400 -31.25 -3.92 -3.88
N ARG A 401 -30.81 -4.91 -3.08
CA ARG A 401 -31.67 -6.01 -2.58
C ARG A 401 -32.89 -5.49 -1.84
N VAL A 402 -32.79 -4.41 -1.07
CA VAL A 402 -33.96 -3.80 -0.37
C VAL A 402 -35.05 -3.28 -1.30
N ARG A 403 -34.78 -3.13 -2.60
CA ARG A 403 -35.76 -2.70 -3.62
C ARG A 403 -36.54 -3.85 -4.23
N ASN A 404 -36.05 -5.08 -4.07
CA ASN A 404 -36.73 -6.29 -4.50
C ASN A 404 -37.45 -6.94 -3.29
N PRO A 405 -38.79 -7.08 -3.30
CA PRO A 405 -39.52 -7.75 -2.21
C PRO A 405 -39.04 -9.18 -1.91
N ALA A 406 -38.46 -9.88 -2.89
CA ALA A 406 -37.88 -11.21 -2.71
C ALA A 406 -36.43 -11.19 -2.15
N GLY A 407 -35.77 -10.03 -2.09
CA GLY A 407 -34.34 -9.91 -1.74
C GLY A 407 -33.37 -10.43 -2.81
N GLU A 408 -33.87 -10.85 -3.97
CA GLU A 408 -33.08 -11.31 -5.11
C GLU A 408 -32.41 -10.14 -5.85
N CYS A 409 -31.35 -10.44 -6.60
CA CYS A 409 -30.62 -9.44 -7.40
C CYS A 409 -31.46 -8.92 -8.59
N LEU A 410 -31.28 -7.64 -8.95
CA LEU A 410 -32.04 -7.03 -10.04
C LEU A 410 -31.45 -7.38 -11.42
N GLN A 411 -32.14 -8.25 -12.16
CA GLN A 411 -31.71 -8.77 -13.48
C GLN A 411 -31.41 -7.68 -14.52
N GLU A 412 -32.11 -6.55 -14.49
CA GLU A 412 -31.84 -5.39 -15.38
C GLU A 412 -30.45 -4.81 -15.14
N VAL A 413 -30.04 -4.71 -13.87
CA VAL A 413 -28.72 -4.25 -13.45
C VAL A 413 -27.66 -5.33 -13.78
N THR A 414 -27.99 -6.61 -13.57
CA THR A 414 -27.15 -7.75 -13.96
C THR A 414 -26.78 -7.73 -15.44
N ALA A 415 -27.75 -7.41 -16.31
CA ALA A 415 -27.55 -7.34 -17.76
C ALA A 415 -26.57 -6.22 -18.14
N LEU A 416 -26.72 -5.02 -17.56
CA LEU A 416 -25.80 -3.90 -17.76
C LEU A 416 -24.37 -4.21 -17.30
N ILE A 417 -24.21 -4.82 -16.12
CA ILE A 417 -22.89 -5.20 -15.59
C ILE A 417 -22.20 -6.19 -16.52
N LYS A 418 -22.92 -7.24 -16.96
CA LYS A 418 -22.37 -8.25 -17.89
C LYS A 418 -22.03 -7.66 -19.26
N LEU A 419 -22.85 -6.74 -19.77
CA LEU A 419 -22.59 -6.01 -21.02
C LEU A 419 -21.32 -5.15 -20.90
N HIS A 420 -21.17 -4.38 -19.81
CA HIS A 420 -19.98 -3.59 -19.55
C HIS A 420 -18.73 -4.45 -19.43
N ASN A 421 -18.70 -5.44 -18.53
CA ASN A 421 -17.52 -6.28 -18.28
C ASN A 421 -17.06 -7.01 -19.55
N THR A 422 -18.01 -7.52 -20.35
CA THR A 422 -17.73 -8.15 -21.65
C THR A 422 -17.17 -7.17 -22.68
N ALA A 423 -17.73 -5.96 -22.76
CA ALA A 423 -17.27 -4.94 -23.70
C ALA A 423 -15.90 -4.37 -23.31
N PHE A 424 -15.66 -4.14 -22.02
CA PHE A 424 -14.41 -3.59 -21.51
C PHE A 424 -13.26 -4.58 -21.67
N SER A 425 -13.47 -5.87 -21.38
CA SER A 425 -12.47 -6.92 -21.65
C SER A 425 -12.03 -6.94 -23.13
N LYS A 426 -12.97 -6.81 -24.08
CA LYS A 426 -12.64 -6.70 -25.52
C LYS A 426 -11.82 -5.45 -25.86
N VAL A 427 -12.06 -4.34 -25.17
CA VAL A 427 -11.26 -3.12 -25.33
C VAL A 427 -9.86 -3.30 -24.78
N LEU A 428 -9.69 -3.92 -23.61
CA LEU A 428 -8.37 -4.20 -23.04
C LEU A 428 -7.52 -5.11 -23.95
N THR A 429 -8.09 -6.20 -24.48
CA THR A 429 -7.41 -7.03 -25.50
C THR A 429 -7.05 -6.24 -26.74
N LYS A 430 -7.92 -5.32 -27.19
CA LYS A 430 -7.61 -4.44 -28.33
C LYS A 430 -6.48 -3.47 -28.03
N LEU A 431 -6.42 -2.90 -26.82
CA LEU A 431 -5.34 -2.02 -26.40
C LEU A 431 -4.00 -2.76 -26.33
N GLU A 432 -3.96 -3.99 -25.80
CA GLU A 432 -2.75 -4.83 -25.79
C GLU A 432 -2.24 -5.15 -27.20
N MET A 433 -3.13 -5.42 -28.17
CA MET A 433 -2.74 -5.60 -29.56
C MET A 433 -2.28 -4.31 -30.27
N GLN A 434 -2.67 -3.13 -29.79
CA GLN A 434 -2.43 -1.84 -30.47
C GLN A 434 -1.30 -1.01 -29.83
N LEU A 435 -1.01 -1.20 -28.54
CA LEU A 435 -0.11 -0.36 -27.77
C LEU A 435 1.13 -1.16 -27.32
N GLN A 436 2.28 -0.87 -27.93
CA GLN A 436 3.52 -1.60 -27.70
C GLN A 436 3.94 -1.60 -26.22
N GLY A 437 3.96 -2.79 -25.62
CA GLY A 437 4.33 -2.98 -24.21
C GLY A 437 3.25 -2.57 -23.21
N PHE A 438 2.01 -2.29 -23.66
CA PHE A 438 0.85 -2.26 -22.80
C PHE A 438 0.58 -3.67 -22.25
N LYS A 439 0.46 -3.80 -20.93
CA LYS A 439 0.12 -5.03 -20.23
C LYS A 439 -1.00 -4.74 -19.26
N TYR A 440 -1.96 -5.65 -19.15
CA TYR A 440 -3.08 -5.46 -18.25
C TYR A 440 -3.41 -6.68 -17.39
N SER A 441 -3.98 -6.39 -16.22
CA SER A 441 -4.64 -7.32 -15.32
C SER A 441 -6.10 -6.90 -15.23
N ASN A 442 -7.05 -7.77 -15.53
CA ASN A 442 -8.48 -7.52 -15.35
C ASN A 442 -9.06 -8.58 -14.42
N PHE A 443 -9.42 -8.18 -13.21
CA PHE A 443 -10.00 -9.04 -12.18
C PHE A 443 -11.52 -9.11 -12.35
N ASP A 444 -12.06 -10.33 -12.45
CA ASP A 444 -13.50 -10.58 -12.47
C ASP A 444 -14.08 -10.45 -11.06
N PHE A 445 -14.30 -9.21 -10.64
CA PHE A 445 -14.88 -8.88 -9.36
C PHE A 445 -16.34 -9.34 -9.24
N TYR A 446 -17.10 -9.37 -10.35
CA TYR A 446 -18.48 -9.87 -10.35
C TYR A 446 -18.56 -11.31 -9.88
N SER A 447 -17.89 -12.23 -10.59
CA SER A 447 -17.95 -13.66 -10.28
C SER A 447 -17.31 -13.96 -8.92
N SER A 448 -16.20 -13.31 -8.61
CA SER A 448 -15.46 -13.50 -7.35
C SER A 448 -16.26 -13.06 -6.12
N ALA A 449 -16.93 -11.90 -6.18
CA ALA A 449 -17.78 -11.44 -5.10
C ALA A 449 -19.09 -12.24 -5.01
N MET A 450 -19.70 -12.62 -6.15
CA MET A 450 -20.91 -13.46 -6.13
C MET A 450 -20.69 -14.81 -5.47
N GLU A 451 -19.54 -15.44 -5.73
CA GLU A 451 -19.18 -16.71 -5.09
C GLU A 451 -19.02 -16.56 -3.57
N ILE A 452 -18.51 -15.42 -3.07
CA ILE A 452 -18.46 -15.12 -1.63
C ILE A 452 -19.87 -14.81 -1.06
N ILE A 453 -20.70 -14.07 -1.80
CA ILE A 453 -22.05 -13.66 -1.39
C ILE A 453 -23.00 -14.87 -1.26
N GLU A 454 -22.90 -15.83 -2.18
CA GLU A 454 -23.76 -17.03 -2.19
C GLU A 454 -23.18 -18.19 -1.38
N ASN A 455 -21.85 -18.31 -1.24
CA ASN A 455 -21.18 -19.35 -0.46
C ASN A 455 -20.31 -18.80 0.72
N PRO A 456 -20.82 -17.90 1.59
CA PRO A 456 -20.00 -17.14 2.55
C PRO A 456 -19.16 -18.01 3.50
N SER A 457 -19.71 -19.15 3.96
CA SER A 457 -19.03 -20.07 4.87
C SER A 457 -17.75 -20.69 4.29
N LYS A 458 -17.68 -20.87 2.96
CA LYS A 458 -16.48 -21.35 2.25
C LYS A 458 -15.31 -20.36 2.37
N TYR A 459 -15.63 -19.07 2.52
CA TYR A 459 -14.70 -17.95 2.65
C TYR A 459 -14.57 -17.48 4.12
N GLY A 460 -15.13 -18.23 5.06
CA GLY A 460 -15.08 -17.96 6.49
C GLY A 460 -15.96 -16.79 6.94
N PHE A 461 -16.94 -16.37 6.15
CA PHE A 461 -17.99 -15.42 6.56
C PHE A 461 -19.23 -16.19 7.04
N LYS A 462 -20.02 -15.58 7.94
CA LYS A 462 -21.36 -16.07 8.30
C LYS A 462 -22.44 -15.50 7.39
N ASP A 463 -22.27 -14.26 6.93
CA ASP A 463 -23.23 -13.58 6.07
C ASP A 463 -22.54 -12.88 4.89
N GLY A 464 -22.99 -13.21 3.69
CA GLY A 464 -22.55 -12.59 2.43
C GLY A 464 -23.58 -11.62 1.83
N LYS A 465 -24.82 -11.59 2.33
CA LYS A 465 -25.96 -10.90 1.70
C LYS A 465 -26.41 -9.66 2.47
N SER A 466 -26.22 -9.62 3.79
CA SER A 466 -26.46 -8.43 4.61
C SER A 466 -25.16 -7.65 4.85
N ALA A 467 -25.30 -6.34 5.10
CA ALA A 467 -24.20 -5.54 5.60
C ALA A 467 -23.98 -5.74 7.12
N CYS A 468 -22.76 -5.50 7.59
CA CYS A 468 -22.46 -5.37 9.02
C CYS A 468 -23.11 -4.11 9.62
N CYS A 469 -23.11 -3.00 8.88
CA CYS A 469 -23.50 -1.67 9.35
C CYS A 469 -24.55 -1.02 8.42
N GLY A 470 -25.67 -0.58 9.01
CA GLY A 470 -26.78 0.03 8.27
C GLY A 470 -28.12 -0.24 8.97
N SER A 471 -29.25 -0.04 8.30
CA SER A 471 -30.58 -0.35 8.87
C SER A 471 -31.56 -0.87 7.83
N GLY A 472 -32.73 -1.34 8.29
CA GLY A 472 -33.73 -2.00 7.46
C GLY A 472 -33.31 -3.41 7.00
N PRO A 473 -34.06 -4.04 6.07
CA PRO A 473 -33.74 -5.37 5.55
C PRO A 473 -32.33 -5.42 4.97
N TYR A 474 -31.61 -6.53 5.21
CA TYR A 474 -30.19 -6.71 4.81
C TYR A 474 -29.21 -5.62 5.30
N ARG A 475 -29.65 -4.73 6.22
CA ARG A 475 -28.98 -3.46 6.55
C ARG A 475 -28.68 -2.57 5.33
N GLY A 476 -29.53 -2.68 4.29
CA GLY A 476 -29.34 -2.01 3.00
C GLY A 476 -29.69 -0.52 2.95
N VAL A 477 -30.34 0.03 3.99
CA VAL A 477 -30.50 1.49 4.10
C VAL A 477 -29.14 2.11 4.43
N ASN A 478 -28.72 3.10 3.65
CA ASN A 478 -27.43 3.79 3.79
C ASN A 478 -27.41 4.75 5.01
N SER A 479 -27.53 4.18 6.20
CA SER A 479 -27.60 4.86 7.50
C SER A 479 -26.33 4.70 8.34
N CYS A 480 -25.39 3.83 7.94
CA CYS A 480 -24.19 3.49 8.71
C CYS A 480 -23.47 4.75 9.23
N GLY A 481 -23.21 4.79 10.55
CA GLY A 481 -22.60 5.94 11.24
C GLY A 481 -23.53 7.14 11.50
N GLY A 482 -24.79 7.10 11.06
CA GLY A 482 -25.83 8.08 11.38
C GLY A 482 -25.64 9.48 10.77
N LYS A 483 -24.82 9.61 9.72
CA LYS A 483 -24.47 10.91 9.10
C LYS A 483 -25.12 11.18 7.73
N ARG A 484 -25.89 10.23 7.20
CA ARG A 484 -26.41 10.24 5.81
C ARG A 484 -27.93 10.38 5.76
N GLY A 485 -28.47 11.33 6.53
CA GLY A 485 -29.90 11.63 6.62
C GLY A 485 -30.64 10.76 7.64
N VAL A 486 -30.50 9.43 7.54
CA VAL A 486 -30.95 8.49 8.59
C VAL A 486 -29.92 8.47 9.72
N LYS A 487 -30.37 8.58 10.98
CA LYS A 487 -29.49 8.59 12.16
C LYS A 487 -29.35 7.21 12.78
N GLU A 488 -30.40 6.41 12.70
CA GLU A 488 -30.55 5.09 13.30
C GLU A 488 -29.90 4.02 12.40
N TYR A 489 -28.87 3.37 12.93
CA TYR A 489 -28.19 2.25 12.29
C TYR A 489 -27.88 1.16 13.33
N GLU A 490 -27.85 -0.08 12.85
CA GLU A 490 -27.24 -1.20 13.53
C GLU A 490 -25.77 -1.32 13.09
N LEU A 491 -24.95 -1.88 13.99
CA LEU A 491 -23.57 -2.28 13.72
C LEU A 491 -23.38 -3.70 14.26
N CYS A 492 -22.80 -4.59 13.46
CA CYS A 492 -22.51 -5.95 13.87
C CYS A 492 -21.38 -6.00 14.91
N SER A 493 -21.37 -7.02 15.77
CA SER A 493 -20.34 -7.16 16.81
C SER A 493 -18.98 -7.62 16.30
N ASN A 494 -18.91 -8.20 15.10
CA ASN A 494 -17.69 -8.71 14.49
C ASN A 494 -17.73 -8.54 12.96
N PRO A 495 -17.14 -7.47 12.39
CA PRO A 495 -17.10 -7.25 10.95
C PRO A 495 -16.49 -8.41 10.16
N SER A 496 -15.57 -9.19 10.74
CA SER A 496 -14.94 -10.34 10.06
C SER A 496 -15.91 -11.51 9.78
N GLU A 497 -17.14 -11.44 10.28
CA GLU A 497 -18.21 -12.42 9.98
C GLU A 497 -19.06 -12.01 8.77
N TYR A 498 -18.90 -10.79 8.27
CA TYR A 498 -19.65 -10.24 7.14
C TYR A 498 -18.72 -9.99 5.94
N PHE A 499 -19.17 -10.31 4.73
CA PHE A 499 -18.44 -9.89 3.52
C PHE A 499 -18.59 -8.39 3.27
N LEU A 500 -19.76 -7.82 3.58
CA LEU A 500 -20.11 -6.43 3.31
C LEU A 500 -20.11 -5.60 4.60
N PHE A 501 -19.38 -4.49 4.62
CA PHE A 501 -19.35 -3.60 5.77
C PHE A 501 -20.58 -2.73 5.84
N ASP A 502 -20.88 -2.02 4.75
CA ASP A 502 -22.08 -1.21 4.60
C ASP A 502 -22.94 -1.71 3.42
N ALA A 503 -23.95 -0.92 3.05
CA ALA A 503 -24.93 -1.30 2.04
C ALA A 503 -24.36 -1.59 0.63
N VAL A 504 -23.07 -1.29 0.34
CA VAL A 504 -22.41 -1.63 -0.94
C VAL A 504 -20.93 -2.04 -0.82
N HIS A 505 -20.19 -1.66 0.23
CA HIS A 505 -18.73 -1.86 0.29
C HIS A 505 -18.31 -3.12 1.07
N PRO A 506 -17.22 -3.82 0.69
CA PRO A 506 -16.69 -4.95 1.45
C PRO A 506 -16.11 -4.57 2.81
N THR A 507 -16.08 -5.54 3.73
CA THR A 507 -15.29 -5.46 4.98
C THR A 507 -13.80 -5.53 4.70
N GLU A 508 -12.97 -5.16 5.68
CA GLU A 508 -11.51 -5.30 5.59
C GLU A 508 -11.09 -6.72 5.15
N LYS A 509 -11.70 -7.75 5.75
CA LYS A 509 -11.46 -9.15 5.39
C LYS A 509 -11.96 -9.50 3.98
N GLY A 510 -13.07 -8.89 3.54
CA GLY A 510 -13.52 -8.96 2.15
C GLY A 510 -12.48 -8.36 1.20
N ASN A 511 -11.99 -7.16 1.50
CA ASN A 511 -10.96 -6.47 0.74
C ASN A 511 -9.63 -7.24 0.69
N GLU A 512 -9.24 -7.91 1.79
CA GLU A 512 -8.07 -8.78 1.87
C GLU A 512 -8.17 -9.96 0.89
N GLN A 513 -9.28 -10.70 0.94
CA GLN A 513 -9.49 -11.86 0.05
C GLN A 513 -9.60 -11.45 -1.42
N LEU A 514 -10.21 -10.30 -1.72
CA LEU A 514 -10.27 -9.76 -3.08
C LEU A 514 -8.88 -9.35 -3.57
N ALA A 515 -8.08 -8.68 -2.73
CA ALA A 515 -6.70 -8.32 -3.06
C ALA A 515 -5.79 -9.55 -3.24
N GLN A 516 -5.96 -10.60 -2.43
CA GLN A 516 -5.26 -11.88 -2.59
C GLN A 516 -5.58 -12.51 -3.96
N GLN A 517 -6.86 -12.53 -4.36
CA GLN A 517 -7.26 -13.03 -5.68
C GLN A 517 -6.66 -12.19 -6.82
N MET A 518 -6.70 -10.86 -6.71
CA MET A 518 -6.04 -9.98 -7.68
C MET A 518 -4.52 -10.21 -7.76
N TRP A 519 -3.90 -10.55 -6.62
CA TRP A 519 -2.46 -10.76 -6.55
C TRP A 519 -1.99 -11.99 -7.32
N SER A 520 -2.57 -13.16 -7.03
CA SER A 520 -2.02 -14.46 -7.46
C SER A 520 -3.02 -15.44 -8.07
N ALA A 521 -4.32 -15.12 -8.18
CA ALA A 521 -5.29 -16.08 -8.72
C ALA A 521 -5.04 -16.42 -10.21
N ALA A 522 -5.68 -17.50 -10.65
CA ALA A 522 -5.54 -18.03 -12.00
C ALA A 522 -6.09 -17.06 -13.08
N PRO A 523 -5.65 -17.18 -14.35
CA PRO A 523 -6.13 -16.36 -15.48
C PRO A 523 -7.66 -16.35 -15.72
N SER A 524 -8.39 -17.32 -15.18
CA SER A 524 -9.86 -17.37 -15.21
C SER A 524 -10.54 -16.44 -14.20
N ILE A 525 -9.79 -15.89 -13.24
CA ILE A 525 -10.26 -14.97 -12.19
C ILE A 525 -9.62 -13.59 -12.38
N VAL A 526 -8.32 -13.54 -12.73
CA VAL A 526 -7.60 -12.30 -13.03
C VAL A 526 -6.63 -12.53 -14.19
N GLY A 527 -6.79 -11.79 -15.29
CA GLY A 527 -5.97 -12.04 -16.48
C GLY A 527 -5.90 -10.88 -17.48
N PRO A 528 -5.01 -10.98 -18.51
CA PRO A 528 -4.10 -12.09 -18.78
C PRO A 528 -2.93 -12.20 -17.79
N TYR A 529 -2.59 -11.10 -17.09
CA TYR A 529 -1.66 -11.11 -15.96
C TYR A 529 -2.40 -10.94 -14.64
N ASN A 530 -1.87 -11.50 -13.55
CA ASN A 530 -2.22 -11.13 -12.18
C ASN A 530 -1.31 -9.97 -11.70
N LEU A 531 -1.58 -9.38 -10.53
CA LEU A 531 -0.75 -8.26 -10.06
C LEU A 531 0.70 -8.69 -9.78
N GLU A 532 0.92 -9.89 -9.25
CA GLU A 532 2.27 -10.41 -9.01
C GLU A 532 3.14 -10.33 -10.27
N ALA A 533 2.62 -10.84 -11.39
CA ALA A 533 3.28 -10.78 -12.68
C ALA A 533 3.51 -9.33 -13.17
N LEU A 534 2.58 -8.40 -12.91
CA LEU A 534 2.78 -6.99 -13.25
C LEU A 534 3.85 -6.32 -12.36
N PHE A 535 3.99 -6.70 -11.09
CA PHE A 535 4.99 -6.14 -10.19
C PHE A 535 6.39 -6.74 -10.41
N GLU A 536 6.52 -8.02 -10.77
CA GLU A 536 7.82 -8.67 -11.01
C GLU A 536 8.46 -8.30 -12.35
N GLN A 537 7.65 -7.92 -13.35
CA GLN A 537 8.09 -7.45 -14.65
C GLN A 537 8.61 -5.99 -14.57
N VAL A 538 9.89 -5.87 -14.19
CA VAL A 538 10.69 -4.62 -14.12
C VAL A 538 11.77 -4.62 -15.19
#